data_AF-A0YYY2-F1
#
_entry.id   AF-A0YYY2-F1
#
_cell.length_a   1.000
_cell.length_b   1.000
_cell.length_c   1.000
_cell.angle_alpha   90.00
_cell.angle_beta   90.00
_cell.angle_gamma   90.00
#
_symmetry.space_group_name_H-M   'P 1'
#
loop_
_entity.id
_entity.type
_entity.pdbx_description
1 polymer ?
#
loop_
_entity_poly.entity_id
_entity_poly.type
_entity_poly.pdbx_seq_one_letter_code
_entity_poly.pdbx_strand_id
1 'polypeptide(L)'
;MRPVGDYTNRKGKKYYYSPEQRQADLDWCLEAVKRYQIDFEGGMSEEHARGKLPFDYRQHFVVSLNLRTLLHFLDLRFKKDAQLEIQKLCELMWPHLETWVPEVAAWYQTTRMGKARLSP
;
A
#
# COMPACT_ATOMS: atom_id res chain seq x y z
N MET A 1 -8.25 -0.60 5.28
CA MET A 1 -9.25 0.17 4.51
C MET A 1 -8.80 1.59 4.16
N ARG A 2 -9.20 2.08 2.98
CA ARG A 2 -9.01 3.46 2.54
C ARG A 2 -9.84 4.45 3.39
N PRO A 3 -9.48 5.74 3.46
CA PRO A 3 -10.36 6.76 4.02
C PRO A 3 -11.56 7.01 3.09
N VAL A 4 -12.65 7.59 3.63
CA VAL A 4 -13.77 8.09 2.82
C VAL A 4 -13.26 9.12 1.81
N GLY A 5 -13.78 9.08 0.58
CA GLY A 5 -13.39 10.06 -0.44
C GLY A 5 -13.66 9.62 -1.87
N ASP A 6 -13.27 10.47 -2.80
CA ASP A 6 -13.38 10.23 -4.24
C ASP A 6 -12.14 9.52 -4.79
N TYR A 7 -12.41 8.49 -5.58
CA TYR A 7 -11.39 7.63 -6.16
C TYR A 7 -11.64 7.41 -7.66
N THR A 8 -10.61 6.97 -8.36
CA THR A 8 -10.69 6.58 -9.77
C THR A 8 -10.13 5.18 -9.92
N ASN A 9 -10.86 4.28 -10.59
CA ASN A 9 -10.40 2.92 -10.83
C ASN A 9 -9.47 2.84 -12.07
N ARG A 10 -8.88 1.67 -12.32
CA ARG A 10 -7.98 1.45 -13.47
C ARG A 10 -8.63 1.66 -14.85
N LYS A 11 -9.96 1.65 -14.92
CA LYS A 11 -10.73 1.91 -16.15
C LYS A 11 -11.15 3.37 -16.27
N GLY A 12 -10.67 4.27 -15.40
CA GLY A 12 -11.00 5.70 -15.41
C GLY A 12 -12.36 6.04 -14.79
N LYS A 13 -13.11 5.06 -14.26
CA LYS A 13 -14.40 5.33 -13.59
C LYS A 13 -14.14 5.97 -12.23
N LYS A 14 -14.72 7.15 -12.02
CA LYS A 14 -14.76 7.83 -10.73
C LYS A 14 -15.83 7.21 -9.83
N TYR A 15 -15.55 7.08 -8.55
CA TYR A 15 -16.48 6.59 -7.55
C TYR A 15 -16.20 7.25 -6.21
N TYR A 16 -17.27 7.50 -5.45
CA TYR A 16 -17.18 7.94 -4.07
C TYR A 16 -17.25 6.73 -3.15
N TYR A 17 -16.26 6.59 -2.27
CA TYR A 17 -16.28 5.60 -1.19
C TYR A 17 -16.91 6.25 0.03
N SER A 18 -18.17 5.92 0.29
CA SER A 18 -18.98 6.62 1.29
C SER A 18 -18.67 6.17 2.73
N PRO A 19 -19.07 6.98 3.74
CA PRO A 19 -18.97 6.57 5.14
C PRO A 19 -19.69 5.26 5.44
N GLU A 20 -20.86 5.03 4.84
CA GLU A 20 -21.68 3.83 5.04
C GLU A 20 -21.00 2.59 4.46
N GLN A 21 -20.44 2.70 3.25
CA GLN A 21 -19.64 1.63 2.65
C GLN A 21 -18.43 1.30 3.51
N ARG A 22 -17.74 2.34 4.00
CA ARG A 22 -16.60 2.14 4.90
C ARG A 22 -17.00 1.47 6.20
N GLN A 23 -18.14 1.81 6.77
CA GLN A 23 -18.63 1.17 7.98
C GLN A 23 -18.96 -0.31 7.72
N ALA A 24 -19.67 -0.61 6.62
CA ALA A 24 -19.98 -1.99 6.25
C ALA A 24 -18.71 -2.85 6.04
N ASP A 25 -17.67 -2.28 5.42
CA ASP A 25 -16.38 -2.95 5.25
C ASP A 25 -15.69 -3.22 6.61
N LEU A 26 -15.77 -2.27 7.55
CA LEU A 26 -15.22 -2.44 8.90
C LEU A 26 -15.97 -3.50 9.70
N ASP A 27 -17.30 -3.52 9.59
CA ASP A 27 -18.16 -4.53 10.23
C ASP A 27 -17.81 -5.92 9.68
N TRP A 28 -17.58 -6.05 8.37
CA TRP A 28 -17.11 -7.29 7.76
C TRP A 28 -15.75 -7.73 8.30
N CYS A 29 -14.79 -6.81 8.41
CA CYS A 29 -13.48 -7.13 9.01
C CYS A 29 -13.62 -7.61 10.45
N LEU A 30 -14.50 -7.01 11.24
CA LEU A 30 -14.77 -7.43 12.61
C LEU A 30 -15.32 -8.86 12.67
N GLU A 31 -16.29 -9.20 11.81
CA GLU A 31 -16.83 -10.56 11.74
C GLU A 31 -15.78 -11.59 11.29
N ALA A 32 -14.91 -11.24 10.35
CA ALA A 32 -13.82 -12.11 9.93
C ALA A 32 -12.82 -12.40 11.08
N VAL A 33 -12.52 -11.38 11.90
CA VAL A 33 -11.66 -11.54 13.09
C VAL A 33 -12.32 -12.40 14.16
N LYS A 34 -13.64 -12.24 14.41
CA LYS A 34 -14.38 -13.11 15.34
C LYS A 34 -14.33 -14.58 14.91
N ARG A 35 -14.48 -14.86 13.61
CA ARG A 35 -14.37 -16.23 13.07
C ARG A 35 -12.97 -16.80 13.22
N TYR A 36 -11.95 -15.98 12.94
CA TYR A 36 -10.56 -16.36 13.19
C TYR A 36 -10.36 -16.76 14.67
N GLN A 37 -10.89 -15.97 15.61
CA GLN A 37 -10.77 -16.23 17.04
C GLN A 37 -11.43 -17.56 17.44
N ILE A 38 -12.66 -17.81 16.98
CA ILE A 38 -13.40 -19.06 17.29
C ILE A 38 -12.60 -20.29 16.82
N ASP A 39 -12.08 -20.27 15.60
CA ASP A 39 -11.33 -21.41 15.07
C ASP A 39 -9.99 -21.60 15.78
N PHE A 40 -9.30 -20.50 16.09
CA PHE A 40 -8.06 -20.52 16.84
C PHE A 40 -8.27 -21.11 18.24
N GLU A 41 -9.29 -20.66 18.97
CA GLU A 41 -9.69 -21.22 20.27
C GLU A 41 -10.15 -22.68 20.16
N GLY A 42 -10.73 -23.07 19.02
CA GLY A 42 -11.11 -24.44 18.70
C GLY A 42 -9.93 -25.37 18.33
N GLY A 43 -8.68 -24.87 18.36
CA GLY A 43 -7.47 -25.66 18.11
C GLY A 43 -7.01 -25.72 16.65
N MET A 44 -7.59 -24.91 15.76
CA MET A 44 -7.09 -24.76 14.38
C MET A 44 -5.73 -24.05 14.37
N SER A 45 -4.82 -24.48 13.49
CA SER A 45 -3.53 -23.79 13.32
C SER A 45 -3.72 -22.36 12.80
N GLU A 46 -2.85 -21.45 13.25
CA GLU A 46 -2.85 -20.03 12.86
C GLU A 46 -2.78 -19.86 11.34
N GLU A 47 -1.95 -20.67 10.67
CA GLU A 47 -1.79 -20.63 9.21
C GLU A 47 -3.06 -20.96 8.44
N HIS A 48 -3.88 -21.87 8.98
CA HIS A 48 -5.17 -22.23 8.39
C HIS A 48 -6.25 -21.21 8.78
N ALA A 49 -6.27 -20.80 10.05
CA ALA A 49 -7.25 -19.83 10.57
C ALA A 49 -7.13 -18.47 9.86
N ARG A 50 -5.90 -17.98 9.64
CA ARG A 50 -5.64 -16.66 9.02
C ARG A 50 -6.14 -16.54 7.58
N GLY A 51 -6.45 -17.66 6.90
CA GLY A 51 -7.05 -17.65 5.56
C GLY A 51 -8.41 -16.93 5.49
N LYS A 52 -9.06 -16.73 6.63
CA LYS A 52 -10.34 -16.00 6.76
C LYS A 52 -10.16 -14.50 6.88
N LEU A 53 -8.97 -14.02 7.25
CA LEU A 53 -8.72 -12.61 7.46
C LEU A 53 -8.66 -11.86 6.11
N PRO A 54 -9.29 -10.67 6.00
CA PRO A 54 -9.23 -9.86 4.79
C PRO A 54 -7.80 -9.45 4.46
N PHE A 55 -7.43 -9.37 3.19
CA PHE A 55 -6.07 -9.05 2.75
C PHE A 55 -5.50 -7.72 3.31
N ASP A 56 -6.35 -6.79 3.75
CA ASP A 56 -5.94 -5.46 4.20
C ASP A 56 -5.53 -5.37 5.68
N TYR A 57 -5.31 -6.50 6.37
CA TYR A 57 -4.73 -6.49 7.71
C TYR A 57 -3.29 -5.96 7.70
N ARG A 58 -2.90 -5.27 8.77
CA ARG A 58 -1.58 -4.63 8.87
C ARG A 58 -0.49 -5.67 9.14
N GLN A 59 0.62 -5.54 8.43
CA GLN A 59 1.82 -6.33 8.64
C GLN A 59 3.02 -5.41 8.81
N HIS A 60 3.91 -5.78 9.73
CA HIS A 60 5.21 -5.14 9.89
C HIS A 60 6.26 -5.97 9.16
N PHE A 61 7.15 -5.30 8.44
CA PHE A 61 8.25 -5.94 7.73
C PHE A 61 9.48 -5.04 7.76
N VAL A 62 10.65 -5.66 7.59
CA VAL A 62 11.91 -4.96 7.35
C VAL A 62 12.27 -5.13 5.89
N VAL A 63 12.63 -4.04 5.22
CA VAL A 63 13.10 -4.04 3.84
C VAL A 63 14.45 -3.34 3.76
N SER A 64 15.39 -3.93 3.01
CA SER A 64 16.71 -3.36 2.73
C SER A 64 16.89 -3.21 1.24
N LEU A 65 17.29 -2.02 0.80
CA LEU A 65 17.49 -1.66 -0.60
C LEU A 65 18.80 -0.90 -0.72
N ASN A 66 19.59 -1.22 -1.75
CA ASN A 66 20.64 -0.29 -2.19
C ASN A 66 20.01 0.88 -2.97
N LEU A 67 20.79 1.93 -3.21
CA LEU A 67 20.30 3.13 -3.89
C LEU A 67 19.69 2.83 -5.27
N ARG A 68 20.34 2.01 -6.10
CA ARG A 68 19.83 1.67 -7.44
C ARG A 68 18.47 0.98 -7.37
N THR A 69 18.32 0.00 -6.47
CA THR A 69 17.06 -0.74 -6.30
C THR A 69 15.97 0.15 -5.70
N LEU A 70 16.31 1.08 -4.80
CA LEU A 70 15.36 2.05 -4.26
C LEU A 70 14.83 2.99 -5.36
N LEU A 71 15.70 3.54 -6.21
CA LEU A 71 15.27 4.36 -7.34
C LEU A 71 14.37 3.58 -8.31
N HIS A 72 14.71 2.32 -8.59
CA HIS A 72 13.87 1.46 -9.43
C HIS A 72 12.52 1.14 -8.77
N PHE A 73 12.49 0.92 -7.46
CA PHE A 73 11.24 0.73 -6.71
C PHE A 73 10.34 1.97 -6.82
N LEU A 74 10.91 3.17 -6.67
CA LEU A 74 10.19 4.43 -6.84
C LEU A 74 9.66 4.60 -8.28
N ASP A 75 10.43 4.23 -9.30
CA ASP A 75 10.01 4.29 -10.71
C ASP A 75 8.71 3.50 -10.95
N LEU A 76 8.54 2.36 -10.27
CA LEU A 76 7.38 1.47 -10.42
C LEU A 76 6.23 1.77 -9.45
N ARG A 77 6.53 2.26 -8.25
CA ARG A 77 5.56 2.36 -7.14
C ARG A 77 5.13 3.78 -6.82
N PHE A 78 5.92 4.78 -7.20
CA PHE A 78 5.57 6.19 -6.98
C PHE A 78 4.88 6.84 -8.20
N LYS A 79 4.64 6.06 -9.26
CA LYS A 79 3.87 6.49 -10.44
C LYS A 79 2.38 6.67 -10.09
N LYS A 80 1.72 7.63 -10.75
CA LYS A 80 0.32 8.02 -10.45
C LYS A 80 -0.70 6.89 -10.69
N ASP A 81 -0.41 5.96 -11.61
CA ASP A 81 -1.25 4.81 -11.93
C ASP A 81 -0.95 3.56 -11.07
N ALA A 82 0.04 3.64 -10.17
CA ALA A 82 0.23 2.62 -9.13
C ALA A 82 -0.92 2.67 -8.11
N GLN A 83 -1.03 1.64 -7.28
CA GLN A 83 -2.03 1.64 -6.22
C GLN A 83 -1.77 2.75 -5.20
N LEU A 84 -2.82 3.43 -4.73
CA LEU A 84 -2.67 4.57 -3.79
C LEU A 84 -1.91 4.19 -2.52
N GLU A 85 -2.16 3.01 -1.96
CA GLU A 85 -1.51 2.55 -0.73
C GLU A 85 0.02 2.47 -0.87
N ILE A 86 0.53 1.98 -2.00
CA ILE A 86 1.98 1.88 -2.20
C ILE A 86 2.61 3.24 -2.54
N GLN A 87 1.85 4.14 -3.19
CA GLN A 87 2.30 5.53 -3.37
C GLN A 87 2.50 6.21 -2.02
N LYS A 88 1.63 5.97 -1.02
CA LYS A 88 1.79 6.50 0.34
C LYS A 88 3.03 5.96 1.05
N LEU A 89 3.41 4.70 0.82
CA LEU A 89 4.69 4.20 1.29
C LEU A 89 5.86 4.96 0.63
N CYS A 90 5.82 5.18 -0.68
CA CYS A 90 6.85 5.97 -1.37
C CYS A 90 6.94 7.41 -0.85
N GLU A 91 5.81 8.07 -0.58
CA GLU A 91 5.77 9.40 0.04
C GLU A 91 6.47 9.42 1.41
N LEU A 92 6.31 8.37 2.23
CA LEU A 92 6.98 8.25 3.52
C LEU A 92 8.47 7.93 3.39
N MET A 93 8.87 7.18 2.36
CA MET A 93 10.28 6.87 2.10
C MET A 93 11.05 8.05 1.52
N TRP A 94 10.39 8.93 0.77
CA TRP A 94 11.03 9.99 -0.02
C TRP A 94 11.88 10.98 0.80
N PRO A 95 11.40 11.54 1.94
CA PRO A 95 12.20 12.48 2.75
C PRO A 95 13.52 11.89 3.25
N HIS A 96 13.55 10.58 3.50
CA HIS A 96 14.77 9.89 3.89
C HIS A 96 15.78 9.86 2.75
N LEU A 97 15.34 9.58 1.52
CA LEU A 97 16.20 9.60 0.34
C LEU A 97 16.75 11.01 0.07
N GLU A 98 15.91 12.05 0.19
CA GLU A 98 16.34 13.46 0.09
C GLU A 98 17.42 13.80 1.11
N THR A 99 17.29 13.28 2.33
CA THR A 99 18.27 13.48 3.41
C THR A 99 19.57 12.73 3.16
N TRP A 100 19.50 11.48 2.67
CA TRP A 100 20.68 10.63 2.51
C TRP A 100 21.52 10.94 1.27
N VAL A 101 20.89 11.29 0.14
CA VAL A 101 21.56 11.51 -1.15
C VAL A 101 20.93 12.69 -1.93
N PRO A 102 21.08 13.93 -1.43
CA PRO A 102 20.33 15.10 -1.91
C PRO A 102 20.52 15.39 -3.41
N GLU A 103 21.74 15.24 -3.94
CA GLU A 103 22.03 15.47 -5.36
C GLU A 103 21.28 14.50 -6.27
N VAL A 104 21.24 13.21 -5.90
CA VAL A 104 20.53 12.17 -6.64
C VAL A 104 19.02 12.38 -6.52
N ALA A 105 18.53 12.77 -5.34
CA ALA A 105 17.12 13.07 -5.13
C ALA A 105 16.65 14.26 -6.00
N ALA A 106 17.42 15.35 -6.04
CA ALA A 106 17.13 16.52 -6.88
C ALA A 106 17.10 16.16 -8.38
N TRP A 107 18.07 15.37 -8.84
CA TRP A 107 18.07 14.85 -10.21
C TRP A 107 16.85 13.95 -10.47
N TYR A 108 16.54 13.03 -9.57
CA TYR A 108 15.44 12.09 -9.73
C TYR A 108 14.08 12.81 -9.79
N GLN A 109 13.85 13.80 -8.93
CA GLN A 109 12.63 14.58 -8.88
C GLN A 109 12.35 15.32 -10.20
N THR A 110 13.40 15.90 -10.80
CA THR A 110 13.26 16.67 -12.06
C THR A 110 13.19 15.77 -13.30
N THR A 111 13.84 14.61 -13.29
CA THR A 111 14.03 13.78 -14.51
C THR A 111 13.22 12.49 -14.57
N ARG A 112 12.82 11.92 -13.43
CA ARG A 112 12.28 10.54 -13.33
C ARG A 112 10.98 10.44 -12.53
N MET A 113 10.84 11.20 -11.46
CA MET A 113 9.71 11.09 -10.53
C MET A 113 8.36 11.19 -11.25
N GLY A 114 7.53 10.17 -11.08
CA GLY A 114 6.20 10.10 -11.69
C GLY A 114 6.18 9.95 -13.21
N LYS A 115 7.34 9.86 -13.89
CA LYS A 115 7.45 9.84 -15.36
C LYS A 115 7.39 8.45 -15.99
N ALA A 116 7.09 7.40 -15.23
CA ALA A 116 6.89 6.02 -15.70
C ALA A 116 7.88 5.58 -16.80
N ARG A 117 9.15 5.98 -16.67
CA ARG A 117 10.18 5.65 -17.66
C ARG A 117 10.50 4.17 -17.49
N LEU A 118 10.29 3.39 -18.55
CA LEU A 118 10.78 2.03 -18.61
C LEU A 118 12.31 2.07 -18.40
N SER A 119 12.84 1.12 -17.65
CA SER A 119 14.29 0.97 -17.54
C SER A 119 14.86 0.81 -18.96
N PRO A 120 16.02 1.44 -19.27
CA PRO A 120 16.73 1.12 -20.50
C PRO A 120 17.05 -0.37 -20.58
#